data_AF-A0A497RGZ9-F1
#
_entry.id   AF-A0A497RGZ9-F1
#
_cell.length_a   1.000
_cell.length_b   1.000
_cell.length_c   1.000
_cell.angle_alpha   90.00
_cell.angle_beta   90.00
_cell.angle_gamma   90.00
#
_symmetry.space_group_name_H-M   'P 1'
#
loop_
_entity.id
_entity.type
_entity.pdbx_description
1 polymer ?
#
loop_
_entity_poly.entity_id
_entity_poly.type
_entity_poly.pdbx_seq_one_letter_code
_entity_poly.pdbx_strand_id
1 'polypeptide(L)'
;MTKIDLIKELMNPSVYDEKVDYVKLLQTHISWVFLTGNFAYKIKKPVDFEFLDFTTLEKRKFFCEEEIRVNRRLCPGLYLKVVPITRSEEGIR
;
A
#
# COMPACT_ATOMS: atom_id res chain seq x y z
N MET A 1 -0.08 -6.57 -15.61
CA MET A 1 0.98 -6.64 -14.57
C MET A 1 0.58 -7.70 -13.57
N THR A 2 1.46 -8.66 -13.27
CA THR A 2 1.18 -9.65 -12.23
C THR A 2 1.42 -9.05 -10.83
N LYS A 3 0.90 -9.68 -9.78
CA LYS A 3 1.18 -9.26 -8.39
C LYS A 3 2.69 -9.27 -8.08
N ILE A 4 3.43 -10.19 -8.69
CA ILE A 4 4.88 -10.34 -8.49
C ILE A 4 5.62 -9.15 -9.11
N ASP A 5 5.22 -8.73 -10.31
CA ASP A 5 5.84 -7.58 -10.99
C ASP A 5 5.64 -6.29 -10.19
N LEU A 6 4.41 -6.07 -9.69
CA LEU A 6 4.10 -4.92 -8.83
C LEU A 6 5.00 -4.86 -7.59
N ILE A 7 5.14 -5.98 -6.87
CA ILE A 7 5.97 -6.03 -5.67
C ILE A 7 7.43 -5.74 -6.01
N LYS A 8 7.95 -6.37 -7.07
CA LYS A 8 9.35 -6.16 -7.49
C LYS A 8 9.63 -4.70 -7.81
N GLU A 9 8.72 -4.01 -8.48
CA GLU A 9 8.89 -2.59 -8.80
C GLU A 9 8.83 -1.71 -7.56
N LEU A 10 7.88 -1.95 -6.65
CA LEU A 10 7.80 -1.21 -5.39
C LEU A 10 8.95 -1.53 -4.42
N MET A 11 9.74 -2.59 -4.66
CA MET A 11 10.97 -2.83 -3.91
C MET A 11 12.14 -1.94 -4.38
N ASN A 12 12.00 -1.22 -5.50
CA ASN A 12 13.00 -0.27 -5.97
C ASN A 12 12.88 1.07 -5.22
N PRO A 13 13.93 1.51 -4.49
CA PRO A 13 13.90 2.79 -3.77
C PRO A 13 13.62 4.01 -4.65
N SER A 14 13.98 3.97 -5.94
CA SER A 14 13.81 5.12 -6.85
C SER A 14 12.36 5.41 -7.25
N VAL A 15 11.41 4.57 -6.85
CA VAL A 15 9.98 4.73 -7.12
C VAL A 15 9.33 5.76 -6.19
N TYR A 16 9.93 5.97 -5.02
CA TYR A 16 9.37 6.82 -3.98
C TYR A 16 9.81 8.28 -4.15
N ASP A 17 8.92 9.22 -3.83
CA ASP A 17 9.21 10.65 -3.92
C ASP A 17 10.28 11.08 -2.89
N GLU A 18 10.31 10.42 -1.73
CA GLU A 18 11.33 10.68 -0.72
C GLU A 18 12.66 9.98 -1.02
N LYS A 19 13.74 10.44 -0.38
CA LYS A 19 15.01 9.69 -0.39
C LYS A 19 14.82 8.39 0.39
N VAL A 20 14.90 7.26 -0.31
CA VAL A 20 14.85 5.90 0.25
C VAL A 20 16.18 5.20 -0.03
N ASP A 21 16.83 4.67 1.01
CA ASP A 21 18.08 3.92 0.86
C ASP A 21 17.82 2.42 0.58
N TYR A 22 16.80 1.85 1.22
CA TYR A 22 16.34 0.49 0.99
C TYR A 22 14.85 0.33 1.32
N VAL A 23 14.22 -0.67 0.70
CA VAL A 23 12.82 -1.02 0.95
C VAL A 23 12.74 -2.37 1.64
N LYS A 24 12.03 -2.45 2.76
CA LYS A 24 11.73 -3.73 3.41
C LYS A 24 10.27 -4.10 3.20
N LEU A 25 10.03 -5.27 2.60
CA LEU A 25 8.69 -5.83 2.47
C LEU A 25 8.31 -6.65 3.70
N LEU A 26 7.17 -6.33 4.30
CA LEU A 26 6.46 -7.17 5.24
C LEU A 26 5.15 -7.64 4.60
N GLN A 27 4.80 -8.90 4.84
CA GLN A 27 3.61 -9.51 4.29
C GLN A 27 2.71 -10.03 5.40
N THR A 28 1.40 -9.75 5.28
CA THR A 28 0.34 -10.37 6.08
C THR A 28 -0.60 -11.16 5.16
N HIS A 29 -1.64 -11.78 5.70
CA HIS A 29 -2.68 -12.45 4.91
C HIS A 29 -3.38 -11.47 3.94
N ILE A 30 -3.64 -10.24 4.37
CA ILE A 30 -4.48 -9.27 3.63
C ILE A 30 -3.71 -8.09 3.04
N SER A 31 -2.42 -7.94 3.34
CA SER A 31 -1.66 -6.75 2.90
C SER A 31 -0.18 -7.02 2.62
N TRP A 32 0.39 -6.19 1.76
CA TRP A 32 1.83 -5.96 1.64
C TRP A 32 2.16 -4.61 2.26
N VAL A 33 3.27 -4.51 2.99
CA VAL A 33 3.74 -3.28 3.63
C VAL A 33 5.19 -3.06 3.22
N PHE A 34 5.47 -1.91 2.60
CA PHE A 34 6.78 -1.49 2.16
C PHE A 34 7.28 -0.42 3.13
N LEU A 35 8.33 -0.72 3.87
CA LEU A 35 8.96 0.21 4.81
C LEU A 35 10.12 0.91 4.11
N THR A 36 10.08 2.23 4.05
CA THR A 36 11.05 3.08 3.33
C THR A 36 11.89 3.96 4.28
N GLY A 37 11.90 3.61 5.56
CA GLY A 37 12.55 4.39 6.63
C GLY A 37 11.59 5.40 7.25
N ASN A 38 11.28 6.49 6.52
CA ASN A 38 10.40 7.55 7.04
C ASN A 38 8.90 7.23 6.86
N PHE A 39 8.55 6.43 5.85
CA PHE A 39 7.18 6.08 5.55
C PHE A 39 6.96 4.57 5.49
N ALA A 40 5.71 4.18 5.66
CA ALA A 40 5.23 2.82 5.45
C ALA A 40 4.07 2.85 4.45
N TYR A 41 4.27 2.24 3.29
CA TYR A 41 3.26 2.13 2.25
C TYR A 41 2.57 0.77 2.35
N LYS A 42 1.26 0.77 2.58
CA LYS A 42 0.47 -0.47 2.75
C LYS A 42 -0.51 -0.66 1.61
N ILE A 43 -0.48 -1.85 1.01
CA ILE A 43 -1.36 -2.25 -0.09
C ILE A 43 -2.27 -3.38 0.37
N LYS A 44 -3.58 -3.24 0.15
CA LYS A 44 -4.56 -4.32 0.36
C LYS A 44 -4.51 -5.31 -0.81
N LYS A 45 -4.32 -6.59 -0.48
CA LYS A 45 -4.31 -7.70 -1.45
C LYS A 45 -5.73 -7.93 -1.99
N PRO A 46 -5.91 -8.28 -3.27
CA PRO A 46 -7.22 -8.64 -3.79
C PRO A 46 -7.52 -10.10 -3.39
N VAL A 47 -8.19 -10.24 -2.25
CA VAL A 47 -8.56 -11.50 -1.61
C VAL A 47 -10.01 -11.41 -1.13
N ASP A 48 -10.65 -12.56 -0.98
CA ASP A 48 -11.95 -12.72 -0.33
C ASP A 48 -11.82 -13.81 0.74
N PHE A 49 -12.19 -13.47 1.97
CA PHE A 49 -12.20 -14.40 3.10
C PHE A 49 -13.63 -14.59 3.66
N GLU A 50 -14.68 -14.26 2.89
CA GLU A 50 -16.10 -14.29 3.25
C GLU A 50 -16.51 -13.24 4.32
N PHE A 51 -15.64 -12.95 5.29
CA PHE A 51 -15.79 -11.84 6.25
C PHE A 51 -15.05 -10.57 5.81
N LEU A 52 -14.26 -10.65 4.74
CA LEU A 52 -13.44 -9.55 4.23
C LEU A 52 -13.27 -9.67 2.72
N ASP A 53 -13.81 -8.69 2.00
CA ASP A 53 -13.80 -8.67 0.54
C ASP A 53 -13.01 -7.47 0.01
N PHE A 54 -11.83 -7.76 -0.55
CA PHE A 54 -10.95 -6.81 -1.23
C PHE A 54 -10.84 -7.09 -2.74
N THR A 55 -11.78 -7.82 -3.31
CA THR A 55 -11.69 -8.31 -4.70
C THR A 55 -11.69 -7.18 -5.74
N THR A 56 -12.45 -6.10 -5.51
CA THR A 56 -12.50 -4.95 -6.42
C THR A 56 -11.61 -3.79 -5.97
N LEU A 57 -11.34 -2.85 -6.89
CA LEU A 57 -10.57 -1.65 -6.56
C LEU A 57 -11.36 -0.72 -5.63
N GLU A 58 -12.66 -0.58 -5.87
CA GLU A 58 -13.59 0.26 -5.11
C GLU A 58 -13.67 -0.21 -3.66
N LYS A 59 -13.81 -1.53 -3.44
CA LYS A 59 -13.80 -2.12 -2.09
C LYS A 59 -12.48 -1.85 -1.39
N ARG A 60 -11.35 -2.07 -2.07
CA ARG A 60 -10.03 -1.79 -1.48
C ARG A 60 -9.86 -0.32 -1.12
N LYS A 61 -10.29 0.61 -1.99
CA LYS A 61 -10.26 2.05 -1.71
C LYS A 61 -11.08 2.39 -0.48
N PHE A 62 -12.34 1.93 -0.42
CA PHE A 62 -13.22 2.13 0.73
C PHE A 62 -12.55 1.67 2.04
N PHE A 63 -12.03 0.44 2.07
CA PHE A 63 -11.37 -0.06 3.28
C PHE A 63 -10.05 0.65 3.63
N CYS A 64 -9.34 1.23 2.65
CA CYS A 64 -8.15 2.06 2.92
C CYS A 64 -8.56 3.38 3.59
N GLU A 65 -9.64 4.01 3.12
CA GLU A 65 -10.17 5.24 3.72
C GLU A 65 -10.69 4.98 5.14
N GLU A 66 -11.40 3.87 5.35
CA GLU A 66 -11.88 3.45 6.67
C GLU A 66 -10.75 3.16 7.64
N GLU A 67 -9.65 2.54 7.19
CA GLU A 67 -8.47 2.28 8.01
C GLU A 67 -7.87 3.60 8.55
N ILE A 68 -7.80 4.64 7.72
CA ILE A 68 -7.34 5.96 8.16
C ILE A 68 -8.36 6.60 9.11
N ARG A 69 -9.65 6.58 8.77
CA ARG A 69 -10.72 7.20 9.57
C ARG A 69 -10.78 6.63 10.99
N VAL A 70 -10.67 5.30 11.10
CA VAL A 70 -10.73 4.60 12.39
C VAL A 70 -9.44 4.82 13.18
N ASN A 71 -8.28 4.59 12.56
CA ASN A 71 -7.02 4.57 13.32
C ASN A 71 -6.49 5.95 13.68
N ARG A 72 -6.83 7.01 12.93
CA ARG A 72 -6.44 8.39 13.30
C ARG A 72 -6.95 8.83 14.68
N ARG A 73 -8.04 8.24 15.17
CA ARG A 73 -8.58 8.51 16.51
C ARG A 73 -7.64 8.02 17.62
N LEU A 74 -6.87 6.97 17.35
CA LEU A 74 -5.96 6.33 18.31
C LEU A 74 -4.50 6.75 18.08
N CYS A 75 -4.11 6.96 16.82
CA CYS A 75 -2.75 7.29 16.41
C CYS A 75 -2.76 8.53 15.50
N PRO A 76 -2.99 9.74 16.04
CA PRO A 76 -2.98 10.96 15.25
C PRO A 76 -1.59 11.15 14.62
N GLY A 77 -1.56 11.49 13.32
CA GLY A 77 -0.33 11.72 12.57
C GLY A 77 0.37 10.47 12.00
N LEU A 78 -0.01 9.25 12.43
CA LEU A 78 0.59 8.02 11.87
C LEU A 78 -0.05 7.63 10.53
N TYR A 79 -1.36 7.81 10.38
CA TYR A 79 -2.12 7.46 9.17
C TYR A 79 -2.31 8.69 8.29
N LEU A 80 -1.46 8.81 7.26
CA LEU A 80 -1.28 10.03 6.48
C LEU A 80 -2.35 10.26 5.42
N LYS A 81 -2.49 9.38 4.42
CA LYS A 81 -3.46 9.50 3.33
C LYS A 81 -3.57 8.19 2.54
N VAL A 82 -4.65 8.05 1.78
CA VAL A 82 -4.74 7.03 0.73
C VAL A 82 -4.14 7.62 -0.54
N VAL A 83 -3.27 6.87 -1.21
CA VAL A 83 -2.71 7.22 -2.52
C VAL A 83 -3.02 6.12 -3.53
N PRO A 84 -3.31 6.46 -4.80
CA PRO A 84 -3.43 5.46 -5.85
C PRO A 84 -2.06 4.90 -6.21
N ILE A 85 -2.04 3.70 -6.77
CA ILE A 85 -0.86 3.15 -7.44
C ILE A 85 -1.17 3.19 -8.92
N THR A 86 -0.34 3.91 -9.66
CA THR A 86 -0.51 4.22 -11.06
C THR A 86 0.74 3.82 -11.84
N ARG A 87 0.58 3.61 -13.14
CA ARG A 87 1.70 3.37 -14.05
C ARG A 87 1.63 4.37 -15.18
N SER A 88 2.75 5.04 -15.43
CA SER A 88 2.98 5.87 -16.62
C SER A 88 4.15 5.31 -17.43
N GLU A 89 4.55 6.02 -18.49
CA GLU A 89 5.77 5.72 -19.27
C GLU A 89 7.04 5.82 -18.42
N GLU A 90 7.00 6.62 -17.34
CA GLU A 90 8.13 6.84 -16.41
C GLU A 90 8.23 5.75 -15.33
N GLY A 91 7.28 4.80 -15.29
CA GLY A 91 7.25 3.71 -14.34
C GLY A 91 6.04 3.74 -13.40
N ILE A 92 6.15 3.02 -12.29
CA ILE A 92 5.12 2.96 -11.26
C ILE A 92 5.28 4.12 -10.27
N ARG A 93 4.17 4.69 -9.82
CA ARG A 93 4.09 5.72 -8.77
C ARG A 93 2.81 5.53 -7.94
#